data_AF-A0A1M5GQU3-F1
#
_entry.id   AF-A0A1M5GQU3-F1
#
_cell.length_a   1.000
_cell.length_b   1.000
_cell.length_c   1.000
_cell.angle_alpha   90.00
_cell.angle_beta   90.00
_cell.angle_gamma   90.00
#
_symmetry.space_group_name_H-M   'P 1'
#
loop_
_entity.id
_entity.type
_entity.pdbx_description
1 polymer ?
#
loop_
_entity_poly.entity_id
_entity_poly.type
_entity_poly.pdbx_seq_one_letter_code
_entity_poly.pdbx_strand_id
1 'polypeptide(L)' 'MKEYKRSLDQQKIIDSMSKVYEKLIEFKKKSNSELIIMKDNKIVSVKP' A
#
# COMPACT_ATOMS: atom_id res chain seq x y z
N MET A 1 14.28 -20.74 1.58
CA MET A 1 14.47 -19.32 1.97
C MET A 1 14.79 -19.30 3.45
N LYS A 2 15.84 -18.59 3.88
CA LYS A 2 16.06 -18.36 5.32
C LYS A 2 14.98 -17.40 5.81
N GLU A 3 14.19 -17.81 6.79
CA GLU A 3 13.22 -16.91 7.44
C GLU A 3 14.00 -15.94 8.34
N TYR A 4 14.14 -14.71 7.88
CA TYR A 4 14.68 -13.64 8.70
C TYR A 4 13.54 -13.07 9.54
N LYS A 5 13.61 -13.26 10.86
CA LYS A 5 12.67 -12.64 11.79
C LYS A 5 12.82 -11.12 11.71
N ARG A 6 11.73 -10.42 11.38
CA ARG A 6 11.72 -8.95 11.31
C ARG A 6 11.93 -8.37 12.70
N SER A 7 12.69 -7.28 12.79
CA SER A 7 12.76 -6.48 14.01
C SER A 7 11.41 -5.79 14.27
N LEU A 8 11.19 -5.36 15.51
CA LEU A 8 9.98 -4.60 15.88
C LEU A 8 9.82 -3.32 15.04
N ASP A 9 10.93 -2.65 14.72
CA ASP A 9 10.91 -1.43 13.92
C ASP A 9 10.60 -1.70 12.45
N GLN A 10 11.12 -2.80 11.90
CA GLN A 10 10.75 -3.25 10.55
C GLN A 10 9.26 -3.55 10.46
N GLN A 11 8.68 -4.19 11.49
CA GLN A 11 7.25 -4.47 11.52
C GLN A 11 6.44 -3.17 11.57
N LYS A 12 6.81 -2.21 12.43
CA LYS A 12 6.16 -0.89 12.51
C LYS A 12 6.17 -0.15 11.17
N ILE A 13 7.27 -0.23 10.41
CA ILE A 13 7.38 0.40 9.09
C ILE A 13 6.38 -0.24 8.12
N ILE A 14 6.31 -1.57 8.06
CA ILE A 14 5.38 -2.29 7.18
C ILE A 14 3.92 -1.96 7.53
N ASP A 15 3.59 -1.95 8.82
CA ASP A 15 2.24 -1.63 9.28
C ASP A 15 1.85 -0.19 8.94
N SER A 16 2.80 0.74 9.11
CA SER A 16 2.62 2.15 8.75
C SER A 16 2.41 2.34 7.25
N MET A 17 3.17 1.63 6.41
CA MET A 17 3.00 1.66 4.95
C MET A 17 1.64 1.10 4.52
N SER A 18 1.19 0.03 5.16
CA SER A 18 -0.14 -0.56 4.91
C SER A 18 -1.25 0.45 5.24
N LYS A 19 -1.14 1.13 6.39
CA LYS A 19 -2.09 2.18 6.80
C LYS A 19 -2.09 3.40 5.87
N VAL A 20 -0.93 3.79 5.34
CA VAL A 20 -0.83 4.88 4.36
C VAL A 20 -1.56 4.49 3.07
N TYR A 21 -1.37 3.26 2.60
CA TYR A 21 -2.05 2.76 1.40
C TYR A 21 -3.58 2.76 1.55
N GLU A 22 -4.09 2.27 2.67
CA GLU A 22 -5.54 2.29 2.98
C GLU A 22 -6.10 3.72 2.94
N LYS A 23 -5.45 4.66 3.62
CA LYS A 23 -5.88 6.07 3.64
C LYS A 23 -5.82 6.73 2.26
N LEU A 24 -4.84 6.38 1.43
CA LEU A 24 -4.74 6.88 0.06
C LEU A 24 -5.92 6.39 -0.79
N ILE A 25 -6.30 5.11 -0.67
CA ILE A 25 -7.49 4.58 -1.35
C ILE A 25 -8.74 5.33 -0.90
N GLU A 26 -8.94 5.51 0.40
CA GLU A 26 -10.10 6.25 0.92
C GLU A 26 -10.17 7.68 0.40
N PHE A 27 -9.03 8.38 0.37
CA PHE A 27 -8.94 9.74 -0.16
C PHE A 27 -9.27 9.80 -1.65
N LYS A 28 -8.77 8.84 -2.43
CA LYS A 28 -9.02 8.73 -3.88
C LYS A 28 -10.49 8.43 -4.18
N LYS A 29 -11.12 7.56 -3.38
CA LYS A 29 -12.57 7.32 -3.39
C LYS A 29 -13.39 8.57 -3.15
N LYS A 30 -13.06 9.32 -2.08
CA LYS A 30 -13.75 10.58 -1.74
C LYS A 30 -13.60 11.66 -2.81
N SER A 31 -12.44 11.70 -3.48
CA SER A 31 -12.16 12.66 -4.56
C SER A 31 -12.61 12.20 -5.95
N ASN A 32 -13.26 11.02 -6.05
CA ASN A 32 -13.65 10.38 -7.30
C ASN A 32 -12.51 10.35 -8.34
N SER A 33 -11.28 10.12 -7.87
CA SER A 33 -10.07 10.14 -8.70
C SER A 33 -9.41 8.77 -8.74
N GLU A 34 -8.88 8.41 -9.90
CA GLU A 34 -8.26 7.11 -10.11
C GLU A 34 -6.91 7.02 -9.38
N LEU A 35 -6.63 5.85 -8.79
CA LEU A 35 -5.35 5.55 -8.17
C LEU A 35 -4.56 4.61 -9.08
N ILE A 36 -3.47 5.10 -9.67
CA ILE A 36 -2.58 4.30 -10.50
C ILE A 36 -1.46 3.74 -9.63
N ILE A 37 -1.33 2.41 -9.60
CA ILE A 37 -0.29 1.71 -8.84
C ILE A 37 0.46 0.73 -9.73
N MET A 38 1.70 0.42 -9.36
CA MET A 38 2.44 -0.68 -9.96
C MET A 38 2.21 -1.93 -9.11
N LYS A 39 1.61 -2.97 -9.70
CA LYS A 39 1.36 -4.26 -9.07
C LYS A 39 1.84 -5.36 -10.00
N ASP A 40 2.64 -6.29 -9.49
CA ASP A 40 3.17 -7.42 -10.26
C ASP A 40 3.87 -6.97 -11.56
N ASN A 41 4.66 -5.90 -11.45
CA ASN A 41 5.38 -5.26 -12.56
C ASN A 41 4.46 -4.73 -13.70
N LYS A 42 3.18 -4.50 -13.39
CA LYS A 42 2.18 -3.93 -14.29
C LYS A 42 1.58 -2.67 -13.70
N ILE A 43 1.21 -1.73 -14.56
CA ILE A 43 0.46 -0.55 -14.15
C ILE A 43 -1.01 -0.95 -14.03
N VAL A 44 -1.58 -0.78 -12.85
CA VAL A 44 -2.98 -1.10 -12.54
C VAL A 44 -3.67 0.17 -12.09
N SER A 45 -4.86 0.41 -12.63
CA SER A 45 -5.73 1.48 -12.17
C SER A 45 -6.75 0.94 -11.17
N VAL A 46 -6.83 1.59 -10.01
CA VAL A 46 -7.84 1.32 -8.99
C VAL A 46 -8.86 2.45 -9.09
N LYS A 47 -9.99 2.14 -9.73
CA LYS A 47 -11.14 3.03 -9.78
C LYS A 47 -11.80 3.13 -8.39
N PRO A 48 -12.34 4.29 -8.03
CA PRO A 48 -13.02 4.49 -6.76
C PRO A 48 -14.20 3.53 -6.55
#